data_AF-A0A6I9SNQ1-F1
#
_entry.id   AF-A0A6I9SNQ1-F1
#
_cell.length_a   1.000
_cell.length_b   1.000
_cell.length_c   1.000
_cell.angle_alpha   90.00
_cell.angle_beta   90.00
_cell.angle_gamma   90.00
#
_symmetry.space_group_name_H-M   'P 1'
#
loop_
_entity.id
_entity.type
_entity.pdbx_description
1 polymer ?
#
loop_
_entity_poly.entity_id
_entity_poly.type
_entity_poly.pdbx_seq_one_letter_code
_entity_poly.pdbx_strand_id
1 'polypeptide(L)'
;MLRKNFNSENPWRLGLLVVCLFGGAFLIASFLRTPNSNPLFCIGGGGLGRAGSVEEGTTIQMEAIRHYATSQVVPQQSLGEVTVSFDVLKATAPCNFLVFGLGHDSLMWAALNPRGRTLFLEEDPKWYQAVLKDAPALEAETVAYRTQLSEADELLQHYRTEPLCSPTNSFLRGNSKCRLALNMLSDKVYDTEWDLIMIDAPRGYFPEAPGRMAAIYSAAVMARNRKGSGVTHVFLHDVDRKVEKTYAEMFLCKRNLVKAEGRLWHFEIPPVTNPNSEFC
;
A
#
# COMPACT_ATOMS: atom_id res chain seq x y z
N MET A 1 -1.91 58.43 -75.75
CA MET A 1 -2.86 58.81 -74.68
C MET A 1 -3.35 57.53 -74.02
N LEU A 2 -2.77 57.13 -72.88
CA LEU A 2 -3.29 56.05 -72.02
C LEU A 2 -2.75 56.30 -70.60
N ARG A 3 -3.65 56.80 -69.76
CA ARG A 3 -3.44 57.28 -68.39
C ARG A 3 -3.42 56.06 -67.47
N LYS A 4 -2.29 55.72 -66.85
CA LYS A 4 -2.25 54.73 -65.76
C LYS A 4 -2.48 55.47 -64.44
N ASN A 5 -3.63 55.22 -63.82
CA ASN A 5 -3.95 55.70 -62.48
C ASN A 5 -3.12 54.92 -61.45
N PHE A 6 -2.41 55.66 -60.61
CA PHE A 6 -1.69 55.15 -59.44
C PHE A 6 -2.72 54.98 -58.31
N ASN A 7 -2.94 53.75 -57.84
CA ASN A 7 -3.81 53.50 -56.69
C ASN A 7 -3.03 53.80 -55.41
N SER A 8 -3.61 54.64 -54.56
CA SER A 8 -3.14 54.97 -53.21
C SER A 8 -3.05 53.72 -52.36
N GLU A 9 -1.86 53.39 -51.87
CA GLU A 9 -1.66 52.35 -50.86
C GLU A 9 -2.34 52.76 -49.56
N ASN A 10 -3.11 51.83 -48.99
CA ASN A 10 -3.99 52.07 -47.86
C ASN A 10 -3.16 52.04 -46.55
N PRO A 11 -3.00 53.17 -45.82
CA PRO A 11 -2.02 53.30 -44.73
C PRO A 11 -2.28 52.38 -43.53
N TRP A 12 -3.47 51.80 -43.44
CA TRP A 12 -3.83 50.83 -42.40
C TRP A 12 -3.12 49.47 -42.53
N ARG A 13 -2.71 49.07 -43.75
CA ARG A 13 -2.05 47.76 -43.95
C ARG A 13 -0.59 47.76 -43.50
N LEU A 14 0.08 48.92 -43.51
CA LEU A 14 1.42 49.06 -42.93
C LEU A 14 1.38 49.09 -41.39
N GLY A 15 0.36 49.71 -40.80
CA GLY A 15 0.21 49.81 -39.35
C GLY A 15 0.05 48.45 -38.64
N LEU A 16 -0.67 47.50 -39.25
CA LEU A 16 -0.87 46.16 -38.70
C LEU A 16 0.39 45.30 -38.71
N LEU A 17 1.27 45.46 -39.71
CA LEU A 17 2.54 44.72 -39.76
C LEU A 17 3.55 45.19 -38.70
N VAL A 18 3.53 46.48 -38.37
CA VAL A 18 4.43 47.06 -37.34
C VAL A 18 4.01 46.64 -35.93
N VAL A 19 2.71 46.59 -35.62
CA VAL A 19 2.21 46.16 -34.29
C VAL A 19 2.52 44.68 -34.01
N CYS A 20 2.44 43.80 -35.01
CA CYS A 20 2.78 42.39 -34.85
C CYS A 20 4.29 42.14 -34.62
N LEU A 21 5.17 42.95 -35.22
CA LEU A 21 6.62 42.84 -35.03
C LEU A 21 7.08 43.30 -33.65
N PHE A 22 6.48 44.37 -33.09
CA PHE A 22 6.83 44.86 -31.75
C PHE A 22 6.16 44.09 -30.61
N GLY A 23 4.96 43.52 -30.83
CA GLY A 23 4.31 42.62 -29.86
C GLY A 23 4.99 41.24 -29.73
N GLY A 24 5.46 40.68 -30.85
CA GLY A 24 6.17 39.39 -30.87
C GLY A 24 7.56 39.44 -30.23
N ALA A 25 8.31 40.52 -30.43
CA ALA A 25 9.64 40.68 -29.84
C ALA A 25 9.60 40.85 -28.30
N PHE A 26 8.55 41.49 -27.77
CA PHE A 26 8.39 41.67 -26.31
C PHE A 26 8.03 40.36 -25.60
N LEU A 27 7.23 39.48 -26.25
CA LEU A 27 6.87 38.17 -25.69
C LEU A 27 8.05 37.18 -25.67
N ILE A 28 8.96 37.23 -26.65
CA ILE A 28 10.16 36.37 -26.68
C ILE A 28 11.20 36.82 -25.63
N ALA A 29 11.31 38.12 -25.33
CA ALA A 29 12.22 38.62 -24.30
C ALA A 29 11.80 38.25 -22.86
N SER A 30 10.52 37.98 -22.62
CA SER A 30 10.00 37.48 -21.34
C SER A 30 10.25 35.99 -21.10
N PHE A 31 10.47 35.18 -22.16
CA PHE A 31 10.79 33.75 -22.02
C PHE A 31 12.30 33.43 -21.96
N LEU A 32 13.16 34.41 -22.27
CA LEU A 32 14.63 34.25 -22.21
C LEU A 32 15.28 34.89 -20.97
N ARG A 33 14.49 35.46 -20.04
CA ARG A 33 14.98 35.85 -18.71
C ARG A 33 14.82 34.69 -17.73
N THR A 34 15.81 33.82 -17.72
CA THR A 34 16.10 32.98 -16.55
C THR A 34 16.54 33.88 -15.39
N PRO A 35 15.85 33.89 -14.24
CA PRO A 35 16.47 34.36 -13.02
C PRO A 35 17.49 33.31 -12.61
N ASN A 36 18.75 33.69 -12.63
CA ASN A 36 19.85 32.91 -12.09
C ASN A 36 19.69 32.85 -10.56
N SER A 37 18.85 31.94 -10.05
CA SER A 37 18.77 31.63 -8.63
C SER A 37 19.80 30.54 -8.32
N ASN A 38 21.00 30.98 -7.95
CA ASN A 38 21.97 30.12 -7.27
C ASN A 38 21.27 29.44 -6.08
N PRO A 39 21.31 28.10 -5.93
CA PRO A 39 21.01 27.51 -4.65
C PRO A 39 22.20 27.87 -3.76
N LEU A 40 21.95 28.77 -2.81
CA LEU A 40 22.80 28.94 -1.63
C LEU A 40 22.87 27.59 -0.92
N PHE A 41 23.93 26.84 -1.22
CA PHE A 41 24.36 25.70 -0.41
C PHE A 41 24.75 26.25 0.96
N CYS A 42 23.86 26.11 1.95
CA CYS A 42 24.25 26.15 3.34
C CYS A 42 25.10 24.91 3.65
N ILE A 43 26.41 25.04 3.44
CA ILE A 43 27.39 24.16 4.09
C ILE A 43 27.47 24.60 5.55
N GLY A 44 26.92 23.78 6.43
CA GLY A 44 26.97 23.97 7.88
C GLY A 44 27.13 22.63 8.59
N GLY A 45 28.35 22.09 8.56
CA GLY A 45 28.99 21.34 9.65
C GLY A 45 28.33 20.06 10.19
N GLY A 46 28.92 18.92 9.84
CA GLY A 46 29.27 17.89 10.84
C GLY A 46 28.21 16.84 11.17
N GLY A 47 28.19 15.77 10.37
CA GLY A 47 27.57 14.50 10.74
C GLY A 47 27.54 13.54 9.56
N LEU A 48 28.52 12.63 9.45
CA LEU A 48 28.44 11.48 8.56
C LEU A 48 27.26 10.61 9.05
N GLY A 49 26.10 10.77 8.44
CA GLY A 49 24.89 10.00 8.74
C GLY A 49 24.01 9.86 7.51
N ARG A 50 24.10 8.69 6.85
CA ARG A 50 23.17 8.10 5.86
C ARG A 50 22.34 9.08 5.00
N ALA A 51 22.89 9.48 3.85
CA ALA A 51 22.12 10.14 2.77
C ALA A 51 21.17 9.17 2.01
N GLY A 52 21.40 7.85 2.09
CA GLY A 52 20.67 6.88 1.27
C GLY A 52 19.17 6.75 1.55
N SER A 53 18.69 6.99 2.78
CA SER A 53 17.28 6.77 3.12
C SER A 53 16.35 7.95 2.80
N VAL A 54 16.88 9.16 2.66
CA VAL A 54 16.09 10.36 2.32
C VAL A 54 15.82 10.42 0.81
N GLU A 55 16.81 10.03 0.01
CA GLU A 55 16.72 9.97 -1.44
C GLU A 55 15.74 8.87 -1.91
N GLU A 56 15.80 7.69 -1.28
CA GLU A 56 14.93 6.55 -1.62
C GLU A 56 13.45 6.80 -1.27
N GLY A 57 13.16 7.37 -0.10
CA GLY A 57 11.79 7.70 0.31
C GLY A 57 11.13 8.81 -0.52
N THR A 58 11.91 9.79 -0.98
CA THR A 58 11.42 10.84 -1.88
C THR A 58 11.16 10.28 -3.29
N THR A 59 11.93 9.28 -3.71
CA THR A 59 11.82 8.68 -5.05
C THR A 59 10.53 7.88 -5.21
N ILE A 60 10.20 6.98 -4.28
CA ILE A 60 9.00 6.13 -4.38
C ILE A 60 7.70 6.96 -4.35
N GLN A 61 7.69 8.08 -3.64
CA GLN A 61 6.54 8.99 -3.60
C GLN A 61 6.31 9.68 -4.95
N MET A 62 7.39 10.16 -5.60
CA MET A 62 7.30 10.75 -6.93
C MET A 62 6.89 9.72 -7.98
N GLU A 63 7.39 8.49 -7.87
CA GLU A 63 6.97 7.37 -8.70
C GLU A 63 5.48 7.05 -8.53
N ALA A 64 4.99 6.99 -7.29
CA ALA A 64 3.58 6.79 -6.99
C ALA A 64 2.71 7.89 -7.60
N ILE A 65 3.06 9.17 -7.40
CA ILE A 65 2.32 10.31 -7.98
C ILE A 65 2.29 10.18 -9.51
N ARG A 66 3.43 9.94 -10.16
CA ARG A 66 3.48 9.78 -11.61
C ARG A 66 2.63 8.60 -12.07
N HIS A 67 2.72 7.46 -11.40
CA HIS A 67 1.97 6.25 -11.72
C HIS A 67 0.47 6.50 -11.64
N TYR A 68 -0.05 6.93 -10.48
CA TYR A 68 -1.48 7.09 -10.27
C TYR A 68 -2.09 8.31 -10.98
N ALA A 69 -1.32 9.36 -11.27
CA ALA A 69 -1.80 10.49 -12.05
C ALA A 69 -1.93 10.18 -13.55
N THR A 70 -1.28 9.11 -14.04
CA THR A 70 -1.26 8.77 -15.48
C THR A 70 -1.87 7.41 -15.80
N SER A 71 -2.02 6.53 -14.81
CA SER A 71 -2.65 5.21 -14.97
C SER A 71 -4.15 5.34 -15.25
N GLN A 72 -4.67 4.46 -16.11
CA GLN A 72 -6.11 4.27 -16.31
C GLN A 72 -6.69 3.20 -15.37
N VAL A 73 -5.82 2.50 -14.63
CA VAL A 73 -6.18 1.46 -13.66
C VAL A 73 -6.06 2.06 -12.26
N VAL A 74 -7.16 1.99 -11.51
CA VAL A 74 -7.23 2.45 -10.12
C VAL A 74 -7.18 1.27 -9.16
N PRO A 75 -6.72 1.47 -7.91
CA PRO A 75 -6.84 0.48 -6.84
C PRO A 75 -8.26 -0.08 -6.67
N GLN A 76 -8.36 -1.33 -6.21
CA GLN A 76 -9.64 -2.00 -5.92
C GLN A 76 -10.40 -1.32 -4.76
N GLN A 77 -9.65 -0.78 -3.79
CA GLN A 77 -10.23 -0.11 -2.64
C GLN A 77 -10.75 1.27 -3.02
N SER A 78 -11.94 1.62 -2.52
CA SER A 78 -12.53 2.95 -2.70
C SER A 78 -11.75 4.03 -1.94
N LEU A 79 -11.99 5.30 -2.26
CA LEU A 79 -11.40 6.43 -1.52
C LEU A 79 -11.69 6.33 -0.01
N GLY A 80 -12.92 5.97 0.38
CA GLY A 80 -13.30 5.81 1.79
C GLY A 80 -12.49 4.70 2.45
N GLU A 81 -12.42 3.52 1.82
CA GLU A 81 -11.65 2.37 2.30
C GLU A 81 -10.16 2.74 2.46
N VAL A 82 -9.54 3.34 1.44
CA VAL A 82 -8.13 3.78 1.50
C VAL A 82 -7.90 4.80 2.61
N THR A 83 -8.85 5.72 2.83
CA THR A 83 -8.73 6.77 3.85
C THR A 83 -8.57 6.18 5.25
N VAL A 84 -9.24 5.06 5.55
CA VAL A 84 -9.13 4.39 6.85
C VAL A 84 -7.70 3.97 7.16
N SER A 85 -7.04 3.28 6.22
CA SER A 85 -5.65 2.85 6.41
C SER A 85 -4.65 4.01 6.30
N PHE A 86 -4.93 4.99 5.44
CA PHE A 86 -4.13 6.20 5.31
C PHE A 86 -4.07 7.01 6.61
N ASP A 87 -5.21 7.22 7.28
CA ASP A 87 -5.25 7.98 8.54
C ASP A 87 -4.38 7.35 9.62
N VAL A 88 -4.36 6.00 9.69
CA VAL A 88 -3.49 5.26 10.60
C VAL A 88 -2.02 5.40 10.18
N LEU A 89 -1.69 5.13 8.91
CA LEU A 89 -0.33 5.28 8.39
C LEU A 89 0.24 6.68 8.64
N LYS A 90 -0.57 7.72 8.47
CA LYS A 90 -0.18 9.11 8.73
C LYS A 90 0.20 9.35 10.20
N ALA A 91 -0.45 8.64 11.13
CA ALA A 91 -0.18 8.76 12.56
C ALA A 91 0.97 7.86 13.03
N THR A 92 1.22 6.73 12.35
CA THR A 92 2.17 5.69 12.81
C THR A 92 3.47 5.66 12.01
N ALA A 93 3.53 6.21 10.80
CA ALA A 93 4.71 6.14 9.96
C ALA A 93 5.91 6.94 10.55
N PRO A 94 7.15 6.45 10.41
CA PRO A 94 7.52 5.18 9.78
C PRO A 94 7.18 3.97 10.66
N CYS A 95 6.61 2.92 10.07
CA CYS A 95 6.22 1.71 10.79
C CYS A 95 6.53 0.43 9.98
N ASN A 96 6.39 -0.73 10.63
CA ASN A 96 6.41 -2.03 9.97
C ASN A 96 4.98 -2.35 9.47
N PHE A 97 4.80 -2.35 8.14
CA PHE A 97 3.53 -2.60 7.48
C PHE A 97 3.61 -3.91 6.65
N LEU A 98 2.83 -4.91 7.05
CA LEU A 98 2.67 -6.16 6.28
C LEU A 98 1.41 -6.08 5.43
N VAL A 99 1.50 -6.45 4.16
CA VAL A 99 0.35 -6.50 3.25
C VAL A 99 0.25 -7.90 2.67
N PHE A 100 -0.83 -8.61 2.97
CA PHE A 100 -1.23 -9.78 2.20
C PHE A 100 -1.91 -9.28 0.92
N GLY A 101 -1.24 -9.46 -0.20
CA GLY A 101 -1.62 -8.96 -1.52
C GLY A 101 -0.52 -8.11 -2.14
N LEU A 102 -0.30 -8.29 -3.43
CA LEU A 102 0.54 -7.44 -4.26
C LEU A 102 -0.27 -7.02 -5.49
N GLY A 103 -0.20 -5.76 -5.90
CA GLY A 103 -1.01 -5.29 -7.01
C GLY A 103 -0.99 -3.78 -7.22
N HIS A 104 -2.07 -3.27 -7.79
CA HIS A 104 -2.17 -1.88 -8.23
C HIS A 104 -2.11 -0.85 -7.10
N ASP A 105 -2.35 -1.24 -5.85
CA ASP A 105 -2.29 -0.39 -4.67
C ASP A 105 -0.94 -0.45 -3.94
N SER A 106 -0.05 -1.38 -4.31
CA SER A 106 1.18 -1.64 -3.57
C SER A 106 2.16 -0.47 -3.60
N LEU A 107 2.27 0.21 -4.75
CA LEU A 107 3.10 1.42 -4.86
C LEU A 107 2.58 2.55 -3.97
N MET A 108 1.26 2.71 -3.87
CA MET A 108 0.64 3.65 -2.93
C MET A 108 0.96 3.28 -1.48
N TRP A 109 0.76 2.01 -1.08
CA TRP A 109 1.03 1.57 0.29
C TRP A 109 2.49 1.75 0.71
N ALA A 110 3.44 1.47 -0.19
CA ALA A 110 4.85 1.71 0.07
C ALA A 110 5.17 3.23 0.17
N ALA A 111 4.63 4.05 -0.74
CA ALA A 111 4.84 5.50 -0.74
C ALA A 111 4.22 6.23 0.47
N LEU A 112 3.13 5.69 1.02
CA LEU A 112 2.45 6.23 2.20
C LEU A 112 3.16 5.89 3.53
N ASN A 113 4.21 5.06 3.51
CA ASN A 113 5.01 4.70 4.68
C ASN A 113 6.49 5.12 4.53
N PRO A 114 6.78 6.42 4.32
CA PRO A 114 8.14 6.86 4.02
C PRO A 114 9.12 6.53 5.15
N ARG A 115 10.26 5.91 4.81
CA ARG A 115 11.29 5.41 5.74
C ARG A 115 10.84 4.26 6.65
N GLY A 116 9.58 3.82 6.55
CA GLY A 116 9.10 2.60 7.17
C GLY A 116 9.41 1.40 6.29
N ARG A 117 9.02 0.21 6.77
CA ARG A 117 9.13 -1.02 6.01
C ARG A 117 7.74 -1.46 5.58
N THR A 118 7.52 -1.65 4.29
CA THR A 118 6.28 -2.20 3.74
C THR A 118 6.60 -3.48 2.98
N LEU A 119 6.14 -4.63 3.48
CA LEU A 119 6.40 -5.94 2.88
C LEU A 119 5.09 -6.52 2.33
N PHE A 120 5.10 -6.92 1.05
CA PHE A 120 3.96 -7.53 0.38
C PHE A 120 4.11 -9.05 0.28
N LEU A 121 3.03 -9.79 0.50
CA LEU A 121 2.96 -11.24 0.38
C LEU A 121 1.98 -11.63 -0.73
N GLU A 122 2.44 -12.34 -1.75
CA GLU A 122 1.65 -12.67 -2.95
C GLU A 122 1.57 -14.18 -3.20
N GLU A 123 0.38 -14.72 -3.48
CA GLU A 123 0.22 -16.15 -3.74
C GLU A 123 0.65 -16.62 -5.14
N ASP A 124 0.61 -15.75 -6.15
CA ASP A 124 0.90 -16.11 -7.54
C ASP A 124 2.30 -15.64 -7.96
N PRO A 125 3.26 -16.57 -8.16
CA PRO A 125 4.62 -16.23 -8.58
C PRO A 125 4.69 -15.48 -9.92
N LYS A 126 3.73 -15.69 -10.83
CA LYS A 126 3.73 -14.97 -12.12
C LYS A 126 3.30 -13.53 -11.93
N TRP A 127 2.27 -13.30 -11.10
CA TRP A 127 1.82 -11.95 -10.77
C TRP A 127 2.88 -11.19 -9.98
N TYR A 128 3.51 -11.86 -9.02
CA TYR A 128 4.68 -11.35 -8.30
C TYR A 128 5.77 -10.81 -9.25
N GLN A 129 6.19 -11.63 -10.22
CA GLN A 129 7.22 -11.21 -11.18
C GLN A 129 6.74 -10.06 -12.08
N ALA A 130 5.47 -10.05 -12.48
CA ALA A 130 4.91 -9.00 -13.30
C ALA A 130 4.91 -7.64 -12.58
N VAL A 131 4.46 -7.59 -11.33
CA VAL A 131 4.42 -6.35 -10.55
C VAL A 131 5.82 -5.83 -10.23
N LEU A 132 6.75 -6.69 -9.78
CA LEU A 132 8.11 -6.24 -9.45
C LEU A 132 8.94 -5.83 -10.67
N LYS A 133 8.59 -6.31 -11.87
CA LYS A 133 9.19 -5.80 -13.11
C LYS A 133 8.87 -4.32 -13.32
N ASP A 134 7.64 -3.91 -13.00
CA ASP A 134 7.17 -2.54 -13.21
C ASP A 134 7.46 -1.62 -12.01
N ALA A 135 7.55 -2.19 -10.80
CA ALA A 135 7.84 -1.48 -9.56
C ALA A 135 8.95 -2.19 -8.74
N PRO A 136 10.21 -2.13 -9.19
CA PRO A 136 11.32 -2.89 -8.59
C PRO A 136 11.71 -2.42 -7.18
N ALA A 137 11.25 -1.26 -6.74
CA ALA A 137 11.48 -0.75 -5.39
C ALA A 137 10.59 -1.40 -4.32
N LEU A 138 9.57 -2.17 -4.70
CA LEU A 138 8.68 -2.84 -3.74
C LEU A 138 9.38 -4.03 -3.07
N GLU A 139 9.29 -4.12 -1.75
CA GLU A 139 9.71 -5.31 -1.00
C GLU A 139 8.56 -6.32 -0.98
N ALA A 140 8.69 -7.44 -1.69
CA ALA A 140 7.66 -8.48 -1.74
C ALA A 140 8.24 -9.89 -1.64
N GLU A 141 7.44 -10.85 -1.19
CA GLU A 141 7.77 -12.28 -1.19
C GLU A 141 6.56 -13.12 -1.63
N THR A 142 6.81 -14.25 -2.30
CA THR A 142 5.74 -15.20 -2.66
C THR A 142 5.37 -16.09 -1.48
N VAL A 143 4.08 -16.40 -1.31
CA VAL A 143 3.57 -17.27 -0.24
C VAL A 143 2.79 -18.43 -0.80
N ALA A 144 3.13 -19.65 -0.37
CA ALA A 144 2.36 -20.85 -0.68
C ALA A 144 1.25 -21.05 0.36
N TYR A 145 0.01 -20.87 -0.04
CA TYR A 145 -1.15 -21.21 0.78
C TYR A 145 -1.47 -22.70 0.67
N ARG A 146 -1.76 -23.33 1.80
CA ARG A 146 -2.12 -24.75 1.92
C ARG A 146 -3.61 -24.99 2.20
N THR A 147 -4.41 -23.92 2.08
CA THR A 147 -5.85 -23.90 2.34
C THR A 147 -6.57 -23.34 1.13
N GLN A 148 -7.73 -23.88 0.82
CA GLN A 148 -8.64 -23.46 -0.24
C GLN A 148 -9.91 -22.87 0.37
N LEU A 149 -10.57 -21.96 -0.36
CA LEU A 149 -11.80 -21.31 0.07
C LEU A 149 -12.90 -22.34 0.42
N SER A 150 -13.00 -23.43 -0.33
CA SER A 150 -13.93 -24.53 -0.12
C SER A 150 -13.77 -25.22 1.24
N GLU A 151 -12.60 -25.14 1.87
CA GLU A 151 -12.28 -25.76 3.15
C GLU A 151 -12.66 -24.88 4.36
N ALA A 152 -13.24 -23.68 4.15
CA ALA A 152 -13.46 -22.69 5.20
C ALA A 152 -14.22 -23.24 6.43
N ASP A 153 -15.28 -24.03 6.24
CA ASP A 153 -16.05 -24.58 7.37
C ASP A 153 -15.30 -25.72 8.09
N GLU A 154 -14.57 -26.55 7.35
CA GLU A 154 -13.75 -27.64 7.90
C GLU A 154 -12.59 -27.08 8.73
N LEU A 155 -11.95 -26.01 8.26
CA LEU A 155 -10.85 -25.34 8.95
C LEU A 155 -11.29 -24.75 10.31
N LEU A 156 -12.52 -24.26 10.43
CA LEU A 156 -13.08 -23.83 11.71
C LEU A 156 -13.34 -25.02 12.66
N GLN A 157 -13.71 -26.18 12.13
CA GLN A 157 -13.83 -27.40 12.93
C GLN A 157 -12.46 -27.87 13.41
N HIS A 158 -11.46 -27.87 12.52
CA HIS A 158 -10.07 -28.20 12.83
C HIS A 158 -9.51 -27.28 13.92
N TYR A 159 -9.74 -25.97 13.82
CA TYR A 159 -9.33 -25.00 14.85
C TYR A 159 -9.84 -25.36 16.25
N ARG A 160 -11.09 -25.84 16.37
CA ARG A 160 -11.70 -26.18 17.68
C ARG A 160 -11.10 -27.43 18.32
N THR A 161 -10.49 -28.31 17.53
CA THR A 161 -10.02 -29.62 18.01
C THR A 161 -8.50 -29.74 18.03
N GLU A 162 -7.76 -28.94 17.26
CA GLU A 162 -6.30 -28.96 17.19
C GLU A 162 -5.68 -28.05 18.26
N PRO A 163 -5.00 -28.60 19.29
CA PRO A 163 -4.44 -27.81 20.38
C PRO A 163 -3.38 -26.80 19.91
N LEU A 164 -2.65 -27.07 18.82
CA LEU A 164 -1.65 -26.13 18.29
C LEU A 164 -2.26 -24.99 17.46
N CYS A 165 -3.57 -24.99 17.25
CA CYS A 165 -4.32 -23.83 16.75
C CYS A 165 -4.89 -22.95 17.87
N SER A 166 -4.86 -23.41 19.13
CA SER A 166 -5.55 -22.71 20.21
C SER A 166 -4.92 -21.33 20.48
N PRO A 167 -5.69 -20.35 20.97
CA PRO A 167 -5.18 -19.03 21.35
C PRO A 167 -4.00 -19.08 22.35
N THR A 168 -3.90 -20.16 23.12
CA THR A 168 -2.91 -20.36 24.19
C THR A 168 -1.61 -20.99 23.71
N ASN A 169 -1.67 -21.80 22.64
CA ASN A 169 -0.51 -22.53 22.10
C ASN A 169 -0.19 -22.14 20.65
N SER A 170 -0.85 -21.11 20.10
CA SER A 170 -0.70 -20.73 18.70
C SER A 170 0.68 -20.13 18.42
N PHE A 171 1.37 -20.74 17.45
CA PHE A 171 2.56 -20.20 16.80
C PHE A 171 2.47 -20.44 15.29
N LEU A 172 3.23 -19.68 14.50
CA LEU A 172 3.19 -19.78 13.03
C LEU A 172 4.34 -20.61 12.47
N ARG A 173 5.58 -20.17 12.71
CA ARG A 173 6.82 -20.77 12.19
C ARG A 173 6.86 -22.27 12.47
N GLY A 174 6.82 -23.08 11.42
CA GLY A 174 6.89 -24.54 11.51
C GLY A 174 5.64 -25.25 12.07
N ASN A 175 4.55 -24.55 12.35
CA ASN A 175 3.31 -25.16 12.85
C ASN A 175 2.54 -25.91 11.75
N SER A 176 3.03 -27.10 11.38
CA SER A 176 2.40 -27.95 10.37
C SER A 176 1.06 -28.55 10.83
N LYS A 177 0.84 -28.67 12.14
CA LYS A 177 -0.38 -29.25 12.73
C LYS A 177 -1.58 -28.32 12.62
N CYS A 178 -1.40 -27.03 12.86
CA CYS A 178 -2.49 -26.07 12.68
C CYS A 178 -2.65 -25.68 11.21
N ARG A 179 -3.63 -26.22 10.47
CA ARG A 179 -3.83 -25.93 9.03
C ARG A 179 -3.97 -24.44 8.69
N LEU A 180 -4.48 -23.64 9.62
CA LEU A 180 -4.63 -22.18 9.47
C LEU A 180 -3.31 -21.40 9.59
N ALA A 181 -2.28 -21.98 10.20
CA ALA A 181 -0.99 -21.30 10.35
C ALA A 181 -0.26 -21.21 9.00
N LEU A 182 0.09 -20.00 8.59
CA LEU A 182 1.08 -19.80 7.53
C LEU A 182 2.46 -20.13 8.11
N ASN A 183 2.88 -21.38 7.94
CA ASN A 183 3.99 -21.98 8.68
C ASN A 183 5.34 -21.99 7.94
N MET A 184 5.36 -21.54 6.69
CA MET A 184 6.55 -21.51 5.81
C MET A 184 6.86 -20.11 5.25
N LEU A 185 6.42 -19.04 5.92
CA LEU A 185 6.87 -17.67 5.62
C LEU A 185 8.37 -17.52 5.92
N SER A 186 9.00 -16.47 5.41
CA SER A 186 10.39 -16.19 5.69
C SER A 186 10.61 -15.69 7.13
N ASP A 187 11.84 -15.81 7.59
CA ASP A 187 12.29 -15.27 8.88
C ASP A 187 12.06 -13.77 8.97
N LYS A 188 12.17 -13.06 7.84
CA LYS A 188 11.84 -11.63 7.79
C LYS A 188 10.40 -11.33 8.20
N VAL A 189 9.45 -12.22 7.87
CA VAL A 189 8.05 -12.05 8.27
C VAL A 189 7.87 -12.39 9.74
N TYR A 190 8.45 -13.49 10.20
CA TYR A 190 8.26 -13.97 11.58
C TYR A 190 8.97 -13.14 12.63
N ASP A 191 10.15 -12.60 12.31
CA ASP A 191 11.00 -11.89 13.27
C ASP A 191 10.70 -10.38 13.31
N THR A 192 9.76 -9.92 12.48
CA THR A 192 9.30 -8.53 12.47
C THR A 192 8.03 -8.39 13.30
N GLU A 193 8.04 -7.43 14.21
CA GLU A 193 6.82 -6.99 14.88
C GLU A 193 6.07 -6.00 13.99
N TRP A 194 4.91 -6.42 13.49
CA TRP A 194 4.12 -5.62 12.56
C TRP A 194 3.21 -4.65 13.32
N ASP A 195 3.34 -3.36 13.01
CA ASP A 195 2.47 -2.30 13.52
C ASP A 195 1.14 -2.31 12.79
N LEU A 196 1.18 -2.49 11.47
CA LEU A 196 0.03 -2.53 10.58
C LEU A 196 0.05 -3.84 9.78
N ILE A 197 -1.13 -4.44 9.59
CA ILE A 197 -1.33 -5.59 8.72
C ILE A 197 -2.56 -5.34 7.84
N MET A 198 -2.38 -5.28 6.52
CA MET A 198 -3.48 -5.25 5.54
C MET A 198 -3.71 -6.66 5.01
N ILE A 199 -4.93 -7.15 5.08
CA ILE A 199 -5.35 -8.44 4.55
C ILE A 199 -6.25 -8.17 3.35
N ASP A 200 -5.64 -8.05 2.17
CA ASP A 200 -6.33 -7.87 0.89
C ASP A 200 -6.07 -9.00 -0.12
N ALA A 201 -5.50 -10.10 0.35
CA ALA A 201 -5.28 -11.32 -0.41
C ALA A 201 -5.16 -12.50 0.57
N PRO A 202 -5.19 -13.75 0.08
CA PRO A 202 -5.28 -14.20 -1.31
C PRO A 202 -6.65 -13.94 -1.95
N ARG A 203 -6.72 -14.14 -3.27
CA ARG A 203 -7.88 -13.89 -4.16
C ARG A 203 -9.26 -14.34 -3.65
N GLY A 204 -9.37 -15.58 -3.16
CA GLY A 204 -10.61 -16.12 -2.57
C GLY A 204 -11.89 -15.98 -3.41
N TYR A 205 -11.83 -15.97 -4.75
CA TYR A 205 -13.01 -15.77 -5.62
C TYR A 205 -13.55 -17.05 -6.29
N PHE A 206 -12.91 -18.21 -6.11
CA PHE A 206 -13.42 -19.53 -6.52
C PHE A 206 -13.07 -20.59 -5.46
N PRO A 207 -13.81 -21.72 -5.39
CA PRO A 207 -13.69 -22.70 -4.31
C PRO A 207 -12.28 -23.26 -4.10
N GLU A 208 -11.55 -23.52 -5.19
CA GLU A 208 -10.19 -24.08 -5.16
C GLU A 208 -9.10 -23.02 -4.98
N ALA A 209 -9.46 -21.74 -5.00
CA ALA A 209 -8.52 -20.66 -4.75
C ALA A 209 -8.11 -20.65 -3.27
N PRO A 210 -6.90 -20.20 -2.95
CA PRO A 210 -6.61 -19.83 -1.58
C PRO A 210 -7.52 -18.70 -1.12
N GLY A 211 -8.11 -18.87 0.07
CA GLY A 211 -8.95 -17.87 0.72
C GLY A 211 -8.24 -17.17 1.88
N ARG A 212 -8.81 -16.06 2.37
CA ARG A 212 -8.19 -15.21 3.41
C ARG A 212 -8.14 -15.84 4.81
N MET A 213 -8.66 -17.05 5.00
CA MET A 213 -8.71 -17.77 6.29
C MET A 213 -7.36 -17.84 7.00
N ALA A 214 -6.33 -18.33 6.32
CA ALA A 214 -4.99 -18.50 6.90
C ALA A 214 -4.29 -17.15 7.16
N ALA A 215 -4.54 -16.14 6.31
CA ALA A 215 -4.03 -14.79 6.50
C ALA A 215 -4.65 -14.10 7.73
N ILE A 216 -5.97 -14.20 7.88
CA ILE A 216 -6.72 -13.68 9.05
C ILE A 216 -6.22 -14.33 10.34
N TYR A 217 -6.14 -15.66 10.39
CA TYR A 217 -5.62 -16.38 11.54
C TYR A 217 -4.17 -15.97 11.86
N SER A 218 -3.31 -15.91 10.85
CA SER A 218 -1.90 -15.57 11.04
C SER A 218 -1.71 -14.13 11.53
N ALA A 219 -2.48 -13.17 11.01
CA ALA A 219 -2.48 -11.79 11.50
C ALA A 219 -2.91 -11.71 12.97
N ALA A 220 -3.94 -12.47 13.38
CA ALA A 220 -4.37 -12.54 14.77
C ALA A 220 -3.27 -13.09 15.69
N VAL A 221 -2.58 -14.16 15.27
CA VAL A 221 -1.46 -14.75 16.03
C VAL A 221 -0.28 -13.77 16.11
N MET A 222 0.07 -13.10 15.01
CA MET A 222 1.15 -12.09 14.99
C MET A 222 0.85 -10.92 15.94
N ALA A 223 -0.35 -10.33 15.84
CA ALA A 223 -0.77 -9.20 16.67
C ALA A 223 -0.76 -9.55 18.17
N ARG A 224 -1.27 -10.74 18.51
CA ARG A 224 -1.34 -11.22 19.90
C ARG A 224 0.02 -11.56 20.50
N ASN A 225 0.92 -12.13 19.69
CA ASN A 225 2.23 -12.59 20.15
C ASN A 225 3.30 -11.50 20.17
N ARG A 226 2.98 -10.31 19.64
CA ARG A 226 3.82 -9.11 19.70
C ARG A 226 4.34 -8.87 21.12
N LYS A 227 5.61 -8.54 21.24
CA LYS A 227 6.36 -8.25 22.47
C LYS A 227 6.40 -6.75 22.77
N GLY A 228 6.45 -5.92 21.72
CA GLY A 228 6.35 -4.46 21.83
C GLY A 228 5.02 -4.00 22.43
N SER A 229 5.03 -2.78 23.00
CA SER A 229 3.81 -2.11 23.48
C SER A 229 2.98 -1.55 22.32
N GLY A 230 1.72 -1.23 22.60
CA GLY A 230 0.80 -0.67 21.61
C GLY A 230 0.00 -1.75 20.89
N VAL A 231 -0.98 -1.33 20.10
CA VAL A 231 -1.83 -2.25 19.33
C VAL A 231 -1.19 -2.54 17.97
N THR A 232 -1.53 -3.69 17.38
CA THR A 232 -1.37 -3.91 15.95
C THR A 232 -2.67 -3.53 15.25
N HIS A 233 -2.59 -2.64 14.27
CA HIS A 233 -3.72 -2.27 13.42
C HIS A 233 -3.88 -3.33 12.32
N VAL A 234 -5.02 -4.01 12.29
CA VAL A 234 -5.32 -5.02 11.27
C VAL A 234 -6.47 -4.52 10.41
N PHE A 235 -6.27 -4.45 9.10
CA PHE A 235 -7.28 -4.11 8.11
C PHE A 235 -7.66 -5.36 7.34
N LEU A 236 -8.95 -5.69 7.31
CA LEU A 236 -9.46 -6.79 6.50
C LEU A 236 -10.41 -6.21 5.45
N HIS A 237 -10.10 -6.47 4.18
CA HIS A 237 -10.96 -6.09 3.06
C HIS A 237 -11.90 -7.24 2.64
N ASP A 238 -12.86 -6.97 1.75
CA ASP A 238 -13.89 -7.90 1.27
C ASP A 238 -14.77 -8.54 2.37
N VAL A 239 -15.06 -7.82 3.46
CA VAL A 239 -15.90 -8.33 4.59
C VAL A 239 -17.39 -8.46 4.26
N ASP A 240 -17.80 -8.06 3.06
CA ASP A 240 -19.10 -8.38 2.48
C ASP A 240 -19.23 -9.88 2.13
N ARG A 241 -18.10 -10.57 1.97
CA ARG A 241 -18.05 -12.02 1.80
C ARG A 241 -18.20 -12.75 3.14
N LYS A 242 -18.94 -13.86 3.11
CA LYS A 242 -19.28 -14.64 4.32
C LYS A 242 -18.05 -15.20 5.03
N VAL A 243 -17.05 -15.68 4.29
CA VAL A 243 -15.88 -16.34 4.87
C VAL A 243 -15.04 -15.32 5.65
N GLU A 244 -14.70 -14.20 5.02
CA GLU A 244 -13.93 -13.10 5.59
C GLU A 244 -14.60 -12.58 6.86
N LYS A 245 -15.91 -12.32 6.80
CA LYS A 245 -16.69 -11.89 7.97
C LYS A 245 -16.67 -12.91 9.11
N THR A 246 -16.88 -14.19 8.80
CA THR A 246 -16.89 -15.26 9.82
C THR A 246 -15.53 -15.40 10.49
N TYR A 247 -14.45 -15.36 9.70
CA TYR A 247 -13.08 -15.50 10.20
C TYR A 247 -12.63 -14.25 10.99
N ALA A 248 -13.02 -13.05 10.57
CA ALA A 248 -12.79 -11.84 11.34
C ALA A 248 -13.45 -11.88 12.72
N GLU A 249 -14.73 -12.28 12.77
CA GLU A 249 -15.46 -12.40 14.03
C GLU A 249 -14.87 -13.48 14.95
N MET A 250 -14.27 -14.52 14.37
CA MET A 250 -13.63 -15.63 15.10
C MET A 250 -12.23 -15.29 15.65
N PHE A 251 -11.41 -14.57 14.90
CA PHE A 251 -9.98 -14.41 15.22
C PHE A 251 -9.55 -12.96 15.52
N LEU A 252 -10.18 -11.96 14.88
CA LEU A 252 -9.85 -10.55 15.08
C LEU A 252 -10.77 -9.88 16.13
N CYS A 253 -11.97 -10.43 16.30
CA CYS A 253 -12.97 -10.11 17.32
C CYS A 253 -13.68 -8.78 17.17
N LYS A 254 -15.01 -8.80 17.33
CA LYS A 254 -15.83 -7.57 17.32
C LYS A 254 -15.40 -6.54 18.36
N ARG A 255 -14.90 -6.98 19.52
CA ARG A 255 -14.40 -6.07 20.57
C ARG A 255 -13.21 -5.22 20.14
N ASN A 256 -12.45 -5.68 19.15
CA ASN A 256 -11.29 -4.96 18.62
C ASN A 256 -11.64 -4.15 17.36
N LEU A 257 -12.86 -4.28 16.80
CA LEU A 257 -13.29 -3.55 15.60
C LEU A 257 -13.52 -2.08 15.96
N VAL A 258 -12.70 -1.19 15.41
CA VAL A 258 -12.77 0.25 15.71
C VAL A 258 -13.38 1.08 14.58
N LYS A 259 -13.32 0.59 13.33
CA LYS A 259 -13.94 1.25 12.17
C LYS A 259 -14.36 0.25 11.10
N ALA A 260 -15.45 0.56 10.41
CA ALA A 260 -15.91 -0.15 9.22
C ALA A 260 -16.27 0.88 8.15
N GLU A 261 -15.77 0.69 6.93
CA GLU A 261 -15.99 1.58 5.79
C GLU A 261 -16.08 0.74 4.52
N GLY A 262 -17.20 0.80 3.80
CA GLY A 262 -17.44 -0.06 2.64
C GLY A 262 -17.25 -1.55 2.99
N ARG A 263 -16.30 -2.20 2.32
CA ARG A 263 -15.93 -3.61 2.53
C ARG A 263 -14.68 -3.78 3.41
N LEU A 264 -14.16 -2.70 3.97
CA LEU A 264 -13.00 -2.69 4.84
C LEU A 264 -13.41 -2.62 6.31
N TRP A 265 -12.87 -3.51 7.12
CA TRP A 265 -12.92 -3.45 8.58
C TRP A 265 -11.53 -3.19 9.15
N HIS A 266 -11.43 -2.28 10.13
CA HIS A 266 -10.22 -1.93 10.85
C HIS A 266 -10.32 -2.35 12.31
N PHE A 267 -9.37 -3.16 12.75
CA PHE A 267 -9.22 -3.66 14.11
C PHE A 267 -7.98 -3.09 14.79
N GLU A 268 -8.06 -2.90 16.10
CA GLU A 268 -6.93 -2.61 16.98
C GLU A 268 -6.74 -3.76 17.96
N ILE A 269 -5.71 -4.58 17.74
CA ILE A 269 -5.49 -5.81 18.50
C ILE A 269 -4.30 -5.60 19.45
N PRO A 270 -4.52 -5.59 20.77
CA PRO A 270 -3.41 -5.50 21.72
C PRO A 270 -2.65 -6.83 21.84
N PRO A 271 -1.35 -6.77 22.19
CA PRO A 271 -0.60 -7.92 22.67
C PRO A 271 -1.31 -8.60 23.84
N VAL A 272 -1.18 -9.92 23.90
CA VAL A 272 -1.83 -10.69 24.97
C VAL A 272 -1.12 -10.43 26.31
N THR A 273 -1.89 -9.94 27.29
CA THR A 273 -1.42 -9.78 28.67
C THR A 273 -1.60 -11.05 29.52
N ASN A 274 -2.57 -11.90 29.16
CA ASN A 274 -2.80 -13.20 29.78
C ASN A 274 -2.81 -14.31 28.71
N PRO A 275 -1.79 -15.19 28.66
CA PRO A 275 -1.65 -16.21 27.61
C PRO A 275 -2.80 -17.23 27.57
N ASN A 276 -3.66 -17.28 28.60
CA ASN A 276 -4.84 -18.15 28.64
C ASN A 276 -6.11 -17.53 28.06
N SER A 277 -6.07 -16.30 27.52
CA SER A 277 -7.26 -15.65 26.97
C SER A 277 -7.62 -16.19 25.58
N GLU A 278 -8.90 -16.38 25.31
CA GLU A 278 -9.38 -16.72 23.96
C GLU A 278 -9.03 -15.62 22.93
N PHE A 279 -9.10 -15.94 21.63
CA PHE A 279 -8.96 -14.92 20.59
C PHE A 279 -10.01 -13.83 20.81
N CYS A 280 -11.27 -14.26 20.83
CA CYS A 280 -12.48 -13.55 21.23
C CYS A 280 -13.00 -14.29 22.46
#